data_AF-A0A7C1AMK9-F1
#
_entry.id   AF-A0A7C1AMK9-F1
#
_cell.length_a   1.000
_cell.length_b   1.000
_cell.length_c   1.000
_cell.angle_alpha   90.00
_cell.angle_beta   90.00
_cell.angle_gamma   90.00
#
_symmetry.space_group_name_H-M   'P 1'
#
loop_
_entity.id
_entity.type
_entity.pdbx_description
1 polymer ?
#
loop_
_entity_poly.entity_id
_entity_poly.type
_entity_poly.pdbx_seq_one_letter_code
_entity_poly.pdbx_strand_id
1 'polypeptide(L)'
;MCGQVKICKRVATGTVDKSEYAGTIRYQRYMSDTGYRKQCAIRAGVEEAASELTRAHYAGRSRYRKLKHTKLQLIFAVLACNVKRFIRHGEQYTYEELNPALIS
;
A
#
# COMPACT_ATOMS: atom_id res chain seq x y z
N MET A 1 28.36 44.98 21.17
CA MET A 1 28.13 44.73 19.73
C MET A 1 28.37 43.25 19.45
N CYS A 2 27.35 42.60 18.88
CA CYS A 2 27.27 41.29 18.22
C CYS A 2 28.36 40.23 18.51
N GLY A 3 28.01 39.22 19.32
CA GLY A 3 28.78 37.98 19.45
C GLY A 3 28.57 37.07 18.24
N GLN A 4 29.66 36.51 17.72
CA GLN A 4 29.62 35.56 16.60
C GLN A 4 29.08 34.21 17.08
N VAL A 5 27.89 33.82 16.59
CA VAL A 5 27.39 32.45 16.75
C VAL A 5 28.14 31.55 15.76
N LYS A 6 29.14 30.82 16.24
CA LYS A 6 29.76 29.73 15.48
C LYS A 6 28.82 28.54 15.44
N ILE A 7 28.04 28.41 14.37
CA ILE A 7 27.29 27.18 14.09
C ILE A 7 28.28 26.14 13.56
N CYS A 8 28.82 25.32 14.46
CA CYS A 8 29.56 24.12 14.08
C CYS A 8 28.57 23.12 13.43
N LYS A 9 28.33 23.23 12.12
CA LYS A 9 27.50 22.27 11.39
C LYS A 9 28.29 20.99 11.21
N ARG A 10 28.04 19.99 12.06
CA ARG A 10 28.58 18.64 11.90
C ARG A 10 27.92 18.03 10.66
N VAL A 11 28.57 18.13 9.50
CA VAL A 11 28.08 17.50 8.27
C VAL A 11 28.43 16.01 8.36
N ALA A 12 27.44 15.20 8.72
CA ALA A 12 27.55 13.75 8.61
C ALA A 12 27.40 13.38 7.12
N THR A 13 28.52 13.11 6.45
CA THR A 13 28.52 12.62 5.07
C THR A 13 28.20 11.13 5.10
N GLY A 14 26.91 10.80 5.07
CA GLY A 14 26.45 9.41 4.87
C GLY A 14 26.58 9.03 3.39
N THR A 15 27.17 7.86 3.11
CA THR A 15 27.11 7.28 1.77
C THR A 15 25.70 6.74 1.55
N VAL A 16 24.88 7.47 0.79
CA VAL A 16 23.53 7.04 0.46
C VAL A 16 23.63 5.99 -0.65
N ASP A 17 23.13 4.80 -0.39
CA ASP A 17 23.06 3.76 -1.41
C ASP A 17 22.04 4.15 -2.49
N LYS A 18 22.25 3.65 -3.72
CA LYS A 18 21.36 3.94 -4.85
C LYS A 18 19.91 3.52 -4.57
N SER A 19 19.70 2.48 -3.77
CA SER A 19 18.36 2.02 -3.37
C SER A 19 17.68 2.99 -2.39
N GLU A 20 18.42 3.54 -1.43
CA GLU A 20 17.95 4.54 -0.47
C GLU A 20 17.57 5.84 -1.18
N TYR A 21 18.40 6.29 -2.11
CA TYR A 21 18.11 7.45 -2.96
C TYR A 21 16.84 7.26 -3.78
N ALA A 22 16.68 6.09 -4.43
CA ALA A 22 15.46 5.75 -5.15
C ALA A 22 14.22 5.66 -4.24
N GLY A 23 14.39 5.26 -2.97
CA GLY A 23 13.35 5.29 -1.95
C GLY A 23 12.91 6.71 -1.62
N THR A 24 13.86 7.62 -1.39
CA THR A 24 13.58 9.01 -1.04
C THR A 24 12.90 9.77 -2.17
N ILE A 25 13.30 9.59 -3.43
CA ILE A 25 12.63 10.21 -4.58
C ILE A 25 11.18 9.73 -4.71
N ARG A 26 10.93 8.43 -4.51
CA ARG A 26 9.56 7.88 -4.52
C ARG A 26 8.72 8.46 -3.38
N TYR A 27 9.29 8.58 -2.18
CA TYR A 27 8.61 9.16 -1.03
C TYR A 27 8.28 10.65 -1.25
N GLN A 28 9.23 11.43 -1.73
CA GLN A 28 9.00 12.85 -2.05
C GLN A 28 7.87 13.00 -3.08
N ARG A 29 7.88 12.18 -4.14
CA ARG A 29 6.83 12.18 -5.16
C ARG A 29 5.47 11.73 -4.61
N TYR A 30 5.45 10.78 -3.68
CA TYR A 30 4.24 10.37 -2.97
C TYR A 30 3.68 11.51 -2.14
N MET A 31 4.51 12.28 -1.45
CA MET A 31 4.04 13.40 -0.64
C MET A 31 3.57 14.59 -1.50
N SER A 32 4.22 14.85 -2.64
CA SER A 32 3.93 16.03 -3.47
C SER A 32 2.81 15.85 -4.50
N ASP A 33 2.63 14.65 -5.06
CA ASP A 33 1.73 14.42 -6.20
C ASP A 33 0.54 13.52 -5.82
N THR A 34 -0.68 14.07 -5.90
CA THR A 34 -1.93 13.35 -5.65
C THR A 34 -2.22 12.27 -6.69
N GLY A 35 -1.83 12.46 -7.94
CA GLY A 35 -1.97 11.48 -9.01
C GLY A 35 -1.06 10.27 -8.77
N TYR A 36 0.19 10.53 -8.37
CA TYR A 36 1.13 9.46 -8.02
C TYR A 36 0.68 8.68 -6.78
N ARG A 37 0.07 9.34 -5.78
CA ARG A 37 -0.57 8.65 -4.64
C ARG A 37 -1.68 7.70 -5.07
N LYS A 38 -2.57 8.13 -5.96
CA LYS A 38 -3.65 7.28 -6.49
C LYS A 38 -3.08 6.05 -7.21
N GLN A 39 -2.07 6.22 -8.05
CA GLN A 39 -1.40 5.10 -8.72
C GLN A 39 -0.76 4.12 -7.72
N CYS A 40 -0.10 4.66 -6.68
CA CYS A 40 0.48 3.82 -5.63
C CYS A 40 -0.59 3.07 -4.84
N ALA A 41 -1.75 3.69 -4.55
CA ALA A 41 -2.87 3.04 -3.88
C ALA A 41 -3.45 1.89 -4.72
N ILE A 42 -3.62 2.09 -6.03
CA ILE A 42 -4.09 1.04 -6.95
C ILE A 42 -3.10 -0.13 -6.96
N ARG A 43 -1.79 0.15 -7.08
CA ARG A 43 -0.76 -0.89 -7.09
C ARG A 43 -0.73 -1.67 -5.79
N ALA A 44 -0.77 -0.99 -4.65
CA ALA A 44 -0.84 -1.64 -3.34
C ALA A 44 -2.08 -2.54 -3.22
N GLY A 45 -3.22 -2.10 -3.76
CA GLY A 45 -4.43 -2.92 -3.83
C GLY A 45 -4.25 -4.22 -4.60
N VAL A 46 -3.60 -4.17 -5.77
CA VAL A 46 -3.31 -5.35 -6.60
C VAL A 46 -2.31 -6.29 -5.92
N GLU A 47 -1.23 -5.75 -5.35
CA GLU A 47 -0.19 -6.54 -4.66
C GLU A 47 -0.77 -7.30 -3.46
N GLU A 48 -1.68 -6.66 -2.72
CA GLU A 48 -2.34 -7.29 -1.59
C GLU A 48 -3.35 -8.35 -2.01
N ALA A 49 -4.14 -8.11 -3.07
CA ALA A 49 -5.02 -9.14 -3.63
C ALA A 49 -4.24 -10.37 -4.09
N ALA A 50 -3.07 -10.19 -4.70
CA ALA A 50 -2.17 -11.29 -5.07
C ALA A 50 -1.61 -12.03 -3.83
N SER A 51 -1.24 -11.29 -2.78
CA SER A 51 -0.79 -11.86 -1.51
C SER A 51 -1.89 -12.68 -0.81
N GLU A 52 -3.12 -12.18 -0.76
CA GLU A 52 -4.27 -12.91 -0.19
C GLU A 52 -4.62 -14.14 -1.03
N LEU A 53 -4.63 -14.00 -2.36
CA LEU A 53 -4.89 -15.10 -3.28
C LEU A 53 -3.89 -16.26 -3.10
N THR A 54 -2.61 -15.94 -2.92
CA THR A 54 -1.56 -16.94 -2.71
C THR A 54 -1.63 -17.60 -1.33
N ARG A 55 -1.88 -16.82 -0.27
CA ARG A 55 -1.89 -17.31 1.12
C ARG A 55 -3.20 -18.00 1.52
N ALA A 56 -4.35 -17.43 1.18
CA ALA A 56 -5.66 -17.88 1.64
C ALA A 56 -6.40 -18.77 0.64
N HIS A 57 -6.21 -18.53 -0.66
CA HIS A 57 -6.97 -19.19 -1.73
C HIS A 57 -6.15 -20.14 -2.60
N TYR A 58 -4.92 -20.47 -2.17
CA TYR A 58 -4.04 -21.46 -2.78
C TYR A 58 -3.95 -21.34 -4.30
N ALA A 59 -3.63 -20.15 -4.81
CA ALA A 59 -3.50 -19.86 -6.24
C ALA A 59 -2.66 -20.90 -7.02
N GLY A 60 -1.62 -21.46 -6.37
CA GLY A 60 -0.73 -22.48 -6.94
C GLY A 60 -1.25 -23.94 -6.83
N ARG A 61 -2.39 -24.18 -6.18
CA ARG A 61 -3.01 -25.52 -6.04
C ARG A 61 -4.45 -25.49 -6.54
N SER A 62 -4.61 -25.17 -7.82
CA SER A 62 -5.90 -25.36 -8.48
C SER A 62 -6.33 -26.82 -8.38
N ARG A 63 -7.57 -27.06 -7.96
CA ARG A 63 -8.14 -28.41 -7.96
C ARG A 63 -8.47 -28.89 -9.38
N TYR A 64 -8.50 -27.96 -10.35
CA TYR A 64 -8.86 -28.25 -11.73
C TYR A 64 -7.64 -28.52 -12.59
N ARG A 65 -7.72 -29.60 -13.39
CA ARG A 65 -6.65 -30.02 -14.30
C ARG A 65 -6.62 -29.25 -15.61
N LYS A 66 -7.75 -28.63 -16.00
CA LYS A 66 -7.90 -27.87 -17.26
C LYS A 66 -7.66 -26.37 -17.04
N LEU A 67 -6.81 -25.77 -17.88
CA LEU A 67 -6.43 -24.36 -17.80
C LEU A 67 -7.63 -23.39 -17.75
N LYS A 68 -8.69 -23.65 -18.52
CA LYS A 68 -9.91 -22.81 -18.55
C LYS A 68 -10.58 -22.72 -17.17
N HIS A 69 -10.63 -23.84 -16.45
CA HIS A 69 -11.26 -23.92 -15.13
C HIS A 69 -10.38 -23.27 -14.06
N THR A 70 -9.06 -23.47 -14.14
CA THR A 70 -8.10 -22.77 -13.26
C THR A 70 -8.18 -21.25 -13.44
N LYS A 71 -8.32 -20.77 -14.68
CA LYS A 71 -8.48 -19.33 -14.95
C LYS A 71 -9.76 -18.78 -14.31
N LEU A 72 -10.88 -19.49 -14.42
CA LEU A 72 -12.13 -19.12 -13.76
C LEU A 72 -11.99 -19.12 -12.23
N GLN A 73 -11.37 -20.15 -11.65
CA GLN A 73 -11.10 -20.20 -10.20
C GLN A 73 -10.29 -18.97 -9.75
N LEU A 74 -9.26 -18.59 -10.51
CA LEU A 74 -8.44 -17.43 -10.19
C LEU A 74 -9.23 -16.12 -10.26
N ILE A 75 -10.05 -15.94 -11.31
CA ILE A 75 -10.89 -14.74 -11.47
C ILE A 75 -11.88 -14.61 -10.32
N PHE A 76 -12.60 -15.68 -9.97
CA PHE A 76 -13.55 -15.66 -8.86
C PHE A 76 -12.86 -15.44 -7.51
N ALA A 77 -11.68 -16.04 -7.30
CA ALA A 77 -10.93 -15.83 -6.07
C ALA A 77 -10.46 -14.38 -5.91
N VAL A 78 -9.92 -13.77 -6.98
CA VAL A 78 -9.54 -12.34 -6.95
C VAL A 78 -10.76 -11.44 -6.72
N LEU A 79 -11.89 -11.73 -7.38
CA LEU A 79 -13.13 -10.99 -7.17
C LEU A 79 -13.57 -11.08 -5.70
N ALA A 80 -13.56 -12.28 -5.13
CA ALA A 80 -13.94 -12.51 -3.73
C ALA A 80 -13.02 -11.77 -2.75
N CYS A 81 -11.69 -11.76 -2.98
CA CYS A 81 -10.75 -10.99 -2.17
C CYS A 81 -11.10 -9.49 -2.20
N ASN A 82 -11.35 -8.95 -3.39
CA ASN A 82 -11.72 -7.54 -3.56
C ASN A 82 -13.06 -7.19 -2.89
N VAL A 83 -14.08 -8.04 -3.04
CA VAL A 83 -15.40 -7.84 -2.40
C VAL A 83 -15.28 -7.89 -0.88
N LYS A 84 -14.60 -8.90 -0.33
CA LYS A 84 -14.34 -9.01 1.10
C LYS A 84 -13.66 -7.75 1.64
N ARG A 85 -12.68 -7.24 0.90
CA ARG A 85 -11.96 -6.02 1.27
C ARG A 85 -12.84 -4.78 1.23
N PHE A 86 -13.68 -4.65 0.20
CA PHE A 86 -14.63 -3.55 0.10
C PHE A 86 -15.62 -3.54 1.27
N ILE A 87 -16.16 -4.71 1.64
CA ILE A 87 -17.06 -4.84 2.79
C ILE A 87 -16.33 -4.44 4.08
N ARG A 88 -15.14 -4.97 4.33
CA ARG A 88 -14.35 -4.63 5.54
C ARG A 88 -13.98 -3.15 5.60
N HIS A 89 -13.65 -2.55 4.46
CA HIS A 89 -13.41 -1.13 4.37
C HIS A 89 -14.68 -0.36 4.70
N GLY A 90 -15.81 -0.72 4.09
CA GLY A 90 -17.12 -0.14 4.39
C GLY A 90 -17.45 -0.20 5.88
N GLU A 91 -17.29 -1.36 6.52
CA GLU A 91 -17.47 -1.55 7.97
C GLU A 91 -16.59 -0.58 8.77
N GLN A 92 -15.30 -0.47 8.48
CA GLN A 92 -14.40 0.43 9.21
C GLN A 92 -14.84 1.89 9.16
N TYR A 93 -15.27 2.38 7.99
CA TYR A 93 -15.71 3.77 7.85
C TYR A 93 -17.14 4.01 8.38
N THR A 94 -18.04 3.03 8.30
CA THR A 94 -19.36 3.16 8.94
C THR A 94 -19.26 3.22 10.46
N TYR A 95 -18.28 2.55 11.08
CA TYR A 95 -18.02 2.70 12.52
C TYR A 95 -17.36 4.05 12.88
N GLU A 96 -16.59 4.67 11.98
CA GLU A 96 -16.02 6.01 12.18
C GLU A 96 -17.10 7.11 12.15
N GLU A 97 -18.08 7.02 11.25
CA GLU A 97 -19.21 7.96 11.18
C GLU A 97 -20.19 7.82 12.36
N LEU A 98 -20.23 6.66 13.01
CA LEU A 98 -21.05 6.38 14.20
C LEU A 98 -20.29 6.54 15.52
N ASN A 99 -19.03 7.00 15.49
CA ASN A 99 -18.24 7.18 16.71
C ASN A 99 -18.68 8.48 17.44
N PRO A 100 -19.36 8.39 18.60
CA PRO A 100 -19.83 9.57 19.33
C PRO A 100 -18.68 10.46 19.85
N ALA A 101 -17.43 9.98 19.83
CA ALA A 101 -16.25 10.76 20.22
C ALA A 101 -15.78 11.80 19.17
N LEU A 102 -16.35 11.80 17.95
CA LEU A 102 -16.04 12.78 16.89
C LEU A 102 -17.18 13.79 16.64
N ILE A 103 -18.29 13.67 17.37
CA ILE A 103 -19.49 14.54 17.24
C ILE A 103 -19.60 15.54 18.43
N SER A 104 -18.66 15.50 19.39
CA SER A 104 -18.59 16.46 20.52
C SER A 104 -17.63 17.62 20.26
#